data_AF-A0A949SMW4-F1
#
_entry.id   AF-A0A949SMW4-F1
#
_cell.length_a   1.000
_cell.length_b   1.000
_cell.length_c   1.000
_cell.angle_alpha   90.00
_cell.angle_beta   90.00
_cell.angle_gamma   90.00
#
_symmetry.space_group_name_H-M   'P 1'
#
loop_
_entity.id
_entity.type
_entity.pdbx_description
1 polymer ?
#
loop_
_entity_poly.entity_id
_entity_poly.type
_entity_poly.pdbx_seq_one_letter_code
_entity_poly.pdbx_strand_id
1 'polypeptide(L)'
;MADSPQEIQKAVRKILWIGAILIVFTVITVALSYVELPSHSWNLIVGMIVATFKAALVALVFMHLNHEAKLIYKILAFTTVFALAIFLLIYFTSLDPLEFARF
;
A
#
# COMPACT_ATOMS: atom_id res chain seq x y z
N MET A 1 -28.92 7.23 -5.38
CA MET A 1 -29.75 8.36 -4.94
C MET A 1 -28.86 9.30 -4.15
N ALA A 2 -28.27 10.29 -4.83
CA ALA A 2 -27.58 11.41 -4.19
C ALA A 2 -28.51 12.60 -4.37
N ASP A 3 -29.50 12.70 -3.49
CA ASP A 3 -30.70 13.49 -3.77
C ASP A 3 -30.58 14.97 -3.36
N SER A 4 -29.37 15.45 -3.00
CA SER A 4 -29.11 16.87 -2.77
C SER A 4 -27.72 17.33 -3.24
N PRO A 5 -27.58 18.55 -3.78
CA PRO A 5 -26.28 19.11 -4.21
C PRO A 5 -25.22 19.13 -3.09
N GLN A 6 -25.65 19.15 -1.83
CA GLN A 6 -24.78 19.25 -0.65
C GLN A 6 -24.01 17.95 -0.37
N GLU A 7 -24.64 16.79 -0.58
CA GLU A 7 -23.99 15.48 -0.35
C GLU A 7 -22.92 15.19 -1.41
N ILE A 8 -23.16 15.61 -2.66
CA ILE A 8 -22.17 15.52 -3.74
C ILE A 8 -20.95 16.39 -3.42
N GLN A 9 -21.16 17.63 -2.96
CA GLN A 9 -20.05 18.53 -2.59
C GLN A 9 -19.19 17.96 -1.44
N LYS A 10 -19.81 17.32 -0.44
CA LYS A 10 -19.08 16.67 0.65
C LYS A 10 -18.21 15.51 0.15
N ALA A 11 -18.77 14.66 -0.71
CA ALA A 11 -18.03 13.54 -1.29
C ALA A 11 -16.84 14.01 -2.14
N VAL A 12 -17.06 15.00 -3.01
CA VAL A 12 -16.00 15.60 -3.85
C VAL A 12 -14.92 16.23 -2.98
N ARG A 13 -15.32 16.99 -1.94
CA ARG A 13 -14.37 17.61 -1.00
C ARG A 13 -13.51 16.56 -0.28
N LYS A 14 -14.10 15.44 0.15
CA LYS A 14 -13.39 14.33 0.79
C LYS A 14 -12.37 13.70 -0.16
N ILE A 15 -12.76 13.42 -1.40
CA ILE A 15 -11.88 12.84 -2.43
C ILE A 15 -10.71 13.78 -2.73
N LEU A 16 -10.97 15.08 -2.91
CA LEU A 16 -9.93 16.08 -3.18
C LEU A 16 -8.95 16.23 -2.00
N TRP A 17 -9.46 16.26 -0.77
CA TRP A 17 -8.60 16.32 0.43
C TRP A 17 -7.68 15.11 0.55
N ILE A 18 -8.23 13.90 0.35
CA ILE A 18 -7.44 12.67 0.48
C ILE A 18 -6.48 12.52 -0.72
N GLY A 19 -6.90 12.95 -1.91
CA GLY A 19 -6.03 13.05 -3.09
C GLY A 19 -4.84 13.97 -2.85
N ALA A 20 -5.06 15.14 -2.24
CA ALA A 20 -3.97 16.05 -1.86
C ALA A 20 -3.01 15.40 -0.87
N ILE A 21 -3.51 14.70 0.16
CA ILE A 21 -2.69 13.95 1.12
C ILE A 21 -1.84 12.88 0.41
N LEU A 22 -2.39 12.16 -0.56
CA LEU A 22 -1.65 11.16 -1.34
C LEU A 22 -0.54 11.80 -2.20
N ILE A 23 -0.76 13.00 -2.74
CA ILE A 23 0.28 13.75 -3.45
C ILE A 23 1.41 14.11 -2.49
N VAL A 24 1.10 14.60 -1.29
CA VAL A 24 2.13 14.89 -0.27
C VAL A 24 2.94 13.64 0.07
N PHE A 25 2.28 12.51 0.33
CA PHE A 25 2.99 11.25 0.56
C PHE A 25 3.86 10.83 -0.63
N THR A 26 3.44 11.12 -1.85
CA THR A 26 4.24 10.84 -3.05
C THR A 26 5.51 11.70 -3.09
N VAL A 27 5.39 13.00 -2.80
CA VAL A 27 6.55 13.89 -2.68
C VAL A 27 7.49 13.41 -1.58
N ILE A 28 6.95 12.98 -0.43
CA ILE A 28 7.76 12.41 0.67
C ILE A 28 8.50 11.15 0.21
N THR A 29 7.84 10.22 -0.49
CA THR A 29 8.52 9.01 -1.00
C THR A 29 9.62 9.34 -2.00
N VAL A 30 9.43 10.36 -2.83
CA VAL A 30 10.47 10.82 -3.76
C VAL A 30 11.61 11.51 -3.01
N ALA A 31 11.31 12.34 -2.02
CA ALA A 31 12.33 12.98 -1.18
C ALA A 31 13.18 11.96 -0.41
N LEU A 32 12.57 10.90 0.11
CA LEU A 32 13.27 9.79 0.77
C LEU A 32 14.20 9.04 -0.20
N SER A 33 13.97 9.10 -1.51
CA SER A 33 14.89 8.51 -2.49
C SER A 33 16.12 9.38 -2.78
N TYR A 34 16.05 10.68 -2.47
CA TYR A 34 17.16 11.63 -2.65
C TYR A 34 17.93 11.92 -1.35
N VAL A 35 17.28 11.78 -0.19
CA VAL A 35 17.88 12.06 1.11
C VAL A 35 18.17 10.75 1.83
N GLU A 36 19.45 10.44 2.02
CA GLU A 36 19.85 9.31 2.85
C GLU A 36 19.76 9.68 4.33
N LEU A 37 18.90 8.99 5.08
CA LEU A 37 18.89 9.07 6.54
C LEU A 37 20.17 8.43 7.11
N PRO A 38 20.54 8.74 8.37
CA PRO A 38 21.82 8.34 8.97
C PRO A 38 22.11 6.82 8.97
N SER A 39 21.08 6.00 8.79
CA SER A 39 21.19 4.55 8.65
C SER A 39 20.32 4.09 7.47
N HIS A 40 20.89 3.21 6.64
CA HIS A 40 20.18 2.62 5.50
C HIS A 40 18.92 1.84 5.94
N SER A 41 18.96 1.21 7.12
CA SER A 41 17.79 0.55 7.71
C SER A 41 16.67 1.52 8.04
N TRP A 42 17.01 2.76 8.42
CA TRP A 42 16.01 3.79 8.72
C TRP A 42 15.26 4.26 7.47
N ASN A 43 15.96 4.39 6.34
CA ASN A 43 15.33 4.67 5.04
C ASN A 43 14.28 3.62 4.69
N LEU A 44 14.64 2.34 4.87
CA LEU A 44 13.73 1.22 4.57
C LEU A 44 12.49 1.26 5.47
N ILE A 45 12.67 1.40 6.78
CA ILE A 45 11.55 1.41 7.75
C ILE A 45 10.60 2.57 7.45
N VAL A 46 11.12 3.79 7.28
CA VAL A 46 10.30 4.97 7.00
C VAL A 46 9.61 4.84 5.64
N GLY A 47 10.32 4.37 4.62
CA GLY A 47 9.75 4.12 3.29
C GLY A 47 8.59 3.12 3.31
N MET A 48 8.76 2.00 4.03
CA MET A 48 7.72 0.97 4.18
C MET A 48 6.49 1.49 4.93
N ILE A 49 6.69 2.31 5.98
CA ILE A 49 5.60 2.95 6.71
C ILE A 49 4.81 3.87 5.77
N VAL A 50 5.49 4.78 5.06
CA VAL A 50 4.84 5.72 4.14
C VAL A 50 4.10 4.98 3.03
N ALA A 51 4.71 3.95 2.44
CA ALA A 51 4.08 3.12 1.42
C ALA A 51 2.81 2.43 1.93
N THR A 52 2.84 1.88 3.16
CA THR A 52 1.69 1.22 3.79
C THR A 52 0.54 2.19 4.02
N PHE A 53 0.81 3.39 4.55
CA PHE A 53 -0.21 4.42 4.73
C PHE A 53 -0.83 4.88 3.41
N LYS A 54 -0.01 5.07 2.38
CA LYS A 54 -0.49 5.44 1.03
C LYS A 54 -1.42 4.36 0.47
N ALA A 55 -1.02 3.09 0.54
CA ALA A 55 -1.83 1.97 0.07
C ALA A 55 -3.15 1.83 0.86
N ALA A 56 -3.09 1.99 2.18
CA ALA A 56 -4.28 1.94 3.04
C ALA A 56 -5.29 3.06 2.72
N LEU A 57 -4.82 4.29 2.51
CA LEU A 57 -5.67 5.41 2.11
C LEU A 57 -6.35 5.16 0.75
N VAL A 58 -5.62 4.62 -0.22
CA VAL A 58 -6.18 4.26 -1.53
C VAL A 58 -7.24 3.16 -1.39
N ALA A 59 -6.93 2.09 -0.67
CA ALA A 59 -7.86 0.98 -0.47
C ALA A 59 -9.14 1.40 0.27
N LEU A 60 -9.00 2.12 1.39
CA LEU A 60 -10.15 2.47 2.23
C LEU A 60 -11.04 3.54 1.60
N VAL A 61 -10.47 4.48 0.85
CA VAL A 61 -11.18 5.67 0.36
C VAL A 61 -11.57 5.54 -1.11
N PHE A 62 -10.60 5.27 -1.99
CA PHE A 62 -10.85 5.27 -3.43
C PHE A 62 -11.48 3.95 -3.89
N MET A 63 -11.07 2.83 -3.31
CA MET A 63 -11.68 1.52 -3.59
C MET A 63 -12.94 1.26 -2.76
N HIS A 64 -13.41 2.25 -1.98
CA HIS A 64 -14.61 2.18 -1.14
C HIS A 64 -14.66 1.00 -0.15
N LEU A 65 -13.51 0.38 0.14
CA LEU A 65 -13.44 -0.88 0.85
C LEU A 65 -14.12 -0.82 2.23
N ASN A 66 -14.07 0.33 2.91
CA ASN A 66 -14.57 0.52 4.28
C ASN A 66 -16.04 0.11 4.51
N HIS A 67 -16.89 0.11 3.48
CA HIS A 67 -18.30 -0.31 3.59
C HIS A 67 -18.67 -1.47 2.65
N GLU A 68 -17.68 -2.20 2.16
CA GLU A 68 -17.90 -3.30 1.22
C GLU A 68 -18.33 -4.60 1.89
N ALA A 69 -18.85 -5.52 1.06
CA ALA A 69 -19.31 -6.83 1.51
C ALA A 69 -18.18 -7.63 2.21
N LYS A 70 -18.53 -8.37 3.27
CA LYS A 70 -17.60 -9.22 4.03
C LYS A 70 -16.82 -10.22 3.15
N LEU A 71 -17.38 -10.61 2.00
CA LEU A 71 -16.71 -11.49 1.03
C LEU A 71 -15.46 -10.83 0.44
N ILE A 72 -15.52 -9.53 0.12
CA ILE A 72 -14.41 -8.79 -0.49
C ILE A 72 -13.22 -8.76 0.48
N TYR A 73 -13.46 -8.51 1.76
CA TYR A 73 -12.42 -8.58 2.79
C TYR A 73 -11.78 -9.96 2.92
N LYS A 74 -12.56 -11.05 2.83
CA LYS A 74 -12.04 -12.41 2.88
C LYS A 74 -11.14 -12.71 1.69
N ILE A 75 -11.55 -12.32 0.48
CA ILE A 75 -10.78 -12.51 -0.74
C ILE A 75 -9.50 -11.64 -0.71
N LEU A 76 -9.60 -10.39 -0.25
CA LEU A 76 -8.44 -9.51 -0.10
C LEU A 76 -7.42 -10.06 0.92
N ALA A 77 -7.89 -10.59 2.05
CA ALA A 77 -7.02 -11.23 3.03
C ALA A 77 -6.36 -12.50 2.44
N PHE A 78 -7.13 -13.33 1.73
CA PHE A 78 -6.61 -14.52 1.06
C PHE A 78 -5.53 -14.18 0.02
N THR A 79 -5.80 -13.20 -0.85
CA THR A 79 -4.84 -12.76 -1.87
C THR A 79 -3.57 -12.16 -1.26
N THR A 80 -3.68 -11.42 -0.16
CA THR A 80 -2.52 -10.89 0.57
C THR A 80 -1.67 -12.00 1.18
N VAL A 81 -2.30 -12.98 1.86
CA VAL A 81 -1.60 -14.14 2.43
C VAL A 81 -0.94 -14.96 1.33
N PHE A 82 -1.63 -15.18 0.22
CA PHE A 82 -1.11 -15.92 -0.92
C PHE A 82 0.09 -15.22 -1.56
N ALA A 83 0.02 -13.90 -1.76
CA ALA A 83 1.14 -13.11 -2.26
C ALA A 83 2.35 -13.18 -1.32
N LEU A 84 2.13 -13.05 -0.01
CA LEU A 84 3.19 -13.21 1.00
C LEU A 84 3.80 -14.62 0.97
N ALA A 85 2.99 -15.67 0.81
CA ALA A 85 3.48 -17.03 0.68
C ALA A 85 4.41 -17.17 -0.54
N ILE A 86 4.04 -16.60 -1.70
CA ILE A 86 4.90 -16.61 -2.89
C ILE A 86 6.21 -15.83 -2.63
N PHE A 87 6.15 -14.63 -2.03
CA PHE A 87 7.35 -13.87 -1.68
C PHE A 87 8.28 -14.64 -0.74
N LEU A 88 7.73 -15.32 0.27
CA LEU A 88 8.50 -16.14 1.19
C LEU A 88 9.11 -17.37 0.53
N LEU A 89 8.38 -18.02 -0.39
CA LEU A 89 8.92 -19.14 -1.16
C LEU A 89 10.11 -18.71 -2.02
N ILE A 90 10.00 -17.59 -2.74
CA ILE A 90 11.12 -17.04 -3.53
C ILE A 90 12.30 -16.71 -2.62
N TYR A 91 12.04 -16.10 -1.46
CA TYR A 91 13.08 -15.79 -0.48
C TYR A 91 13.76 -17.06 0.06
N PHE A 92 13.01 -18.10 0.41
CA PHE A 92 13.59 -19.36 0.87
C PHE A 92 14.39 -20.07 -0.22
N THR A 93 13.92 -20.06 -1.47
CA THR A 93 14.71 -20.57 -2.59
C THR A 93 16.04 -19.84 -2.75
N SER A 94 16.09 -18.51 -2.51
CA SER A 94 17.36 -17.77 -2.55
C SER A 94 18.33 -18.11 -1.41
N LEU A 95 17.83 -18.73 -0.33
CA LEU A 95 18.64 -19.18 0.81
C LEU A 95 19.01 -20.66 0.71
N ASP A 96 18.42 -21.41 -0.23
CA ASP A 96 18.68 -22.83 -0.38
C ASP A 96 20.15 -23.05 -0.76
N PRO A 97 20.95 -23.70 0.10
CA PRO A 97 22.36 -23.95 -0.18
C PRO A 97 22.57 -25.09 -1.19
N LEU A 98 21.49 -25.70 -1.67
CA LEU A 98 21.47 -26.74 -2.70
C LEU A 98 21.39 -26.12 -4.10
N GLU A 99 22.23 -25.13 -4.38
CA GLU A 99 22.60 -24.88 -5.77
C GLU A 99 23.51 -26.02 -6.20
N PHE A 100 22.97 -27.00 -6.93
CA PHE A 100 23.78 -27.98 -7.62
C PHE A 100 24.68 -27.24 -8.60
N ALA A 101 25.89 -26.91 -8.15
CA ALA A 101 26.97 -26.51 -9.03
C ALA A 101 27.06 -27.57 -10.12
N ARG A 102 26.81 -27.16 -11.37
CA ARG A 102 26.83 -27.95 -12.62
C ARG A 102 25.44 -28.34 -13.15
N PHE A 103 24.79 -27.38 -13.81
CA PHE A 103 24.62 -27.42 -15.27
C PHE A 103 25.07 -26.08 -15.86
#